data_AF-A0A8H8JW67-F1
#
_entry.id   AF-A0A8H8JW67-F1
#
_cell.length_a   1.000
_cell.length_b   1.000
_cell.length_c   1.000
_cell.angle_alpha   90.00
_cell.angle_beta   90.00
_cell.angle_gamma   90.00
#
_symmetry.space_group_name_H-M   'P 1'
#
loop_
_entity.id
_entity.type
_entity.pdbx_description
1 polymer ?
#
loop_
_entity_poly.entity_id
_entity_poly.type
_entity_poly.pdbx_seq_one_letter_code
_entity_poly.pdbx_strand_id
1 'polypeptide(L)'
;MVMNYTSTGGNNVIAEASWADEQGEVHTFRPNYGPGLMFDFPYPENASQHTPSMSSRECANATVTQYFYLANTFHDLMFLYGFEEESGNFQQYNFGRSEGEQDAVIVNVRDGNSIENTSFTATPDGQSAYYQVNARSFCNPLGREEIETRALFHALSLGLVSRLTGGPRDLTCLGYGEAAGLRMGWSGFISGLVRGVVMNDTSTPEDFESMQRTFNARHASRPLMYDELLCKNLEEAYAVGEIWADVLGEVLRKLILKHGLSDSLFPPNERDYKSIAESTTKHGNTLMLQLIINGLKLQPCRPTFLQARDAIIAADQDLTGGQNKCLLWEAFASRGCRSEEPGTKFDLRH
;
A
#
# COMPACT_ATOMS: atom_id res chain seq x y z
N MET A 1 -23.45 -16.94 8.30
CA MET A 1 -24.48 -16.18 7.55
C MET A 1 -23.84 -14.87 7.16
N VAL A 2 -23.76 -14.54 5.87
CA VAL A 2 -23.20 -13.25 5.43
C VAL A 2 -24.12 -12.14 5.92
N MET A 3 -23.56 -11.15 6.61
CA MET A 3 -24.31 -9.98 7.06
C MET A 3 -24.35 -8.93 5.95
N ASN A 4 -25.56 -8.48 5.62
CA ASN A 4 -25.76 -7.32 4.76
C ASN A 4 -25.77 -6.07 5.63
N TYR A 5 -25.05 -5.05 5.21
CA TYR A 5 -24.96 -3.78 5.92
C TYR A 5 -25.69 -2.68 5.16
N THR A 6 -26.32 -1.78 5.91
CA THR A 6 -26.77 -0.46 5.43
C THR A 6 -25.86 0.64 5.97
N SER A 7 -24.61 0.30 6.30
CA SER A 7 -23.59 1.19 6.84
C SER A 7 -22.23 0.94 6.17
N THR A 8 -21.20 1.70 6.55
CA THR A 8 -19.79 1.50 6.13
C THR A 8 -19.14 0.25 6.76
N GLY A 9 -19.82 -0.90 6.66
CA GLY A 9 -19.33 -2.21 7.04
C GLY A 9 -19.56 -3.19 5.90
N GLY A 10 -18.63 -4.12 5.71
CA GLY A 10 -18.70 -5.08 4.62
C GLY A 10 -17.77 -6.27 4.85
N ASN A 11 -17.51 -7.01 3.79
CA ASN A 11 -16.61 -8.16 3.87
C ASN A 11 -15.16 -7.73 4.11
N ASN A 12 -14.69 -6.71 3.40
CA ASN A 12 -13.27 -6.36 3.38
C ASN A 12 -12.89 -5.36 4.48
N VAL A 13 -13.81 -4.45 4.80
CA VAL A 13 -13.56 -3.28 5.66
C VAL A 13 -14.75 -3.01 6.57
N ILE A 14 -14.45 -2.59 7.79
CA ILE A 14 -15.40 -1.99 8.73
C ILE A 14 -14.86 -0.60 9.08
N ALA A 15 -15.50 0.46 8.58
CA ALA A 15 -15.09 1.83 8.82
C ALA A 15 -16.04 2.53 9.78
N GLU A 16 -15.50 3.27 10.75
CA GLU A 16 -16.25 3.95 11.80
C GLU A 16 -15.58 5.26 12.23
N ALA A 17 -16.38 6.14 12.81
CA ALA A 17 -15.94 7.29 13.57
C ALA A 17 -16.01 6.98 15.06
N SER A 18 -15.12 7.57 15.86
CA SER A 18 -15.21 7.55 17.32
C SER A 18 -14.84 8.89 17.95
N TRP A 19 -15.35 9.16 19.14
CA TRP A 19 -14.99 10.32 19.95
C TRP A 19 -15.18 10.01 21.43
N ALA A 20 -14.41 10.69 22.29
CA ALA A 20 -14.65 10.66 23.73
C ALA A 20 -15.53 11.85 24.13
N ASP A 21 -16.53 11.64 24.99
CA ASP A 21 -17.26 12.75 25.60
C ASP A 21 -16.47 13.39 26.76
N GLU A 22 -17.05 14.40 27.39
CA GLU A 22 -16.42 15.12 28.51
C GLU A 22 -16.14 14.23 29.73
N GLN A 23 -16.82 13.08 29.83
CA GLN A 23 -16.63 12.09 30.89
C GLN A 23 -15.59 11.02 30.51
N GLY A 24 -15.09 11.05 29.28
CA GLY A 24 -14.13 10.08 28.74
C GLY A 24 -14.77 8.81 28.19
N GLU A 25 -16.10 8.74 28.09
CA GLU A 25 -16.79 7.61 27.48
C GLU A 25 -16.61 7.67 25.96
N VAL A 26 -16.24 6.53 25.36
CA VAL A 26 -15.98 6.44 23.92
C VAL A 26 -17.26 6.06 23.19
N HIS A 27 -17.68 6.94 22.30
CA HIS A 27 -18.80 6.73 21.39
C HIS A 27 -18.29 6.32 20.03
N THR A 28 -19.03 5.43 19.35
CA THR A 28 -18.72 5.00 17.98
C THR A 28 -19.90 5.26 17.04
N PHE A 29 -19.59 5.44 15.76
CA PHE A 29 -20.56 5.75 14.74
C PHE A 29 -20.16 5.18 13.38
N ARG A 30 -21.12 4.59 12.67
CA ARG A 30 -20.98 4.29 11.24
C ARG A 30 -22.06 5.01 10.45
N PRO A 31 -21.72 5.73 9.37
CA PRO A 31 -22.70 6.30 8.45
C PRO A 31 -23.70 5.23 8.02
N ASN A 32 -25.00 5.52 8.17
CA ASN A 32 -26.10 4.63 7.79
C ASN A 32 -27.02 5.38 6.83
N TYR A 33 -27.32 4.76 5.70
CA TYR A 33 -27.95 5.39 4.54
C TYR A 33 -29.27 4.71 4.16
N GLY A 34 -29.79 3.85 5.05
CA GLY A 34 -31.06 3.17 4.86
C GLY A 34 -31.09 2.23 3.63
N PRO A 35 -32.28 1.87 3.13
CA PRO A 35 -32.42 0.83 2.11
C PRO A 35 -31.91 1.22 0.71
N GLY A 36 -31.65 2.50 0.45
CA GLY A 36 -31.28 3.02 -0.88
C GLY A 36 -29.81 2.91 -1.25
N LEU A 37 -28.92 2.53 -0.33
CA LEU A 37 -27.47 2.40 -0.55
C LEU A 37 -26.77 3.64 -1.14
N MET A 38 -27.27 4.85 -0.86
CA MET A 38 -26.68 6.10 -1.38
C MET A 38 -25.72 6.73 -0.37
N PHE A 39 -24.42 6.67 -0.67
CA PHE A 39 -23.34 7.24 0.12
C PHE A 39 -22.80 8.53 -0.51
N ASP A 40 -23.68 9.50 -0.68
CA ASP A 40 -23.35 10.83 -1.20
C ASP A 40 -23.54 11.84 -0.07
N PHE A 41 -22.43 12.36 0.43
CA PHE A 41 -22.41 13.27 1.57
C PHE A 41 -21.69 14.55 1.18
N PRO A 42 -22.21 15.72 1.62
CA PRO A 42 -21.48 16.97 1.43
C PRO A 42 -20.10 16.86 2.10
N TYR A 43 -19.10 17.50 1.49
CA TYR A 43 -17.77 17.67 2.06
C TYR A 43 -17.27 19.07 1.69
N PRO A 44 -16.59 19.80 2.60
CA PRO A 44 -16.17 21.17 2.32
C PRO A 44 -15.08 21.21 1.24
N GLU A 45 -15.32 21.95 0.15
CA GLU A 45 -14.35 22.14 -0.95
C GLU A 45 -13.02 22.81 -0.52
N ASN A 46 -12.99 23.46 0.64
CA ASN A 46 -11.80 24.12 1.19
C ASN A 46 -11.67 23.84 2.69
N ALA A 47 -11.18 22.64 3.03
CA ALA A 47 -10.89 22.23 4.42
C ALA A 47 -9.84 23.10 5.15
N SER A 48 -9.16 24.00 4.42
CA SER A 48 -8.15 24.95 4.92
C SER A 48 -8.73 26.31 5.35
N GLN A 49 -9.92 26.69 4.87
CA GLN A 49 -10.67 27.81 5.42
C GLN A 49 -11.69 27.25 6.40
N HIS A 50 -11.70 27.75 7.65
CA HIS A 50 -12.77 27.45 8.59
C HIS A 50 -14.07 28.06 8.07
N THR A 51 -14.74 27.41 7.12
CA THR A 51 -16.12 27.72 6.74
C THR A 51 -17.04 26.99 7.72
N PRO A 52 -17.72 27.71 8.63
CA PRO A 52 -18.48 27.09 9.71
C PRO A 52 -19.91 26.76 9.24
N SER A 53 -20.10 25.79 8.35
CA SER A 53 -21.46 25.36 7.97
C SER A 53 -21.75 23.86 8.06
N MET A 54 -20.78 23.02 8.42
CA MET A 54 -21.00 21.57 8.57
C MET A 54 -20.79 21.12 10.00
N SER A 55 -21.70 20.29 10.49
CA SER A 55 -21.57 19.64 11.79
C SER A 55 -20.48 18.56 11.74
N SER A 56 -19.85 18.28 12.89
CA SER A 56 -18.90 17.16 13.03
C SER A 56 -19.48 15.85 12.53
N ARG A 57 -20.80 15.65 12.67
CA ARG A 57 -21.52 14.46 12.22
C ARG A 57 -21.60 14.37 10.69
N GLU A 58 -21.86 15.47 10.01
CA GLU A 58 -21.90 15.48 8.53
C GLU A 58 -20.52 15.24 7.95
N CYS A 59 -19.48 15.85 8.53
CA CYS A 59 -18.10 15.55 8.13
C CYS A 59 -17.72 14.10 8.43
N ALA A 60 -18.12 13.53 9.57
CA ALA A 60 -17.88 12.13 9.88
C ALA A 60 -18.53 11.20 8.84
N ASN A 61 -19.71 11.56 8.31
CA ASN A 61 -20.35 10.80 7.23
C ASN A 61 -19.49 10.72 5.98
N ALA A 62 -19.07 11.87 5.46
CA ALA A 62 -18.23 11.94 4.26
C ALA A 62 -16.87 11.28 4.48
N THR A 63 -16.18 11.63 5.57
CA THR A 63 -14.83 11.13 5.87
C THR A 63 -14.80 9.62 6.06
N VAL A 64 -15.68 9.04 6.88
CA VAL A 64 -15.72 7.59 7.10
C VAL A 64 -16.11 6.85 5.81
N THR A 65 -17.00 7.43 5.00
CA THR A 65 -17.35 6.89 3.68
C THR A 65 -16.16 6.90 2.72
N GLN A 66 -15.35 7.97 2.71
CA GLN A 66 -14.15 8.07 1.89
C GLN A 66 -13.12 7.00 2.28
N TYR A 67 -12.84 6.83 3.58
CA TYR A 67 -11.96 5.77 4.06
C TYR A 67 -12.48 4.38 3.71
N PHE A 68 -13.79 4.16 3.85
CA PHE A 68 -14.44 2.90 3.47
C PHE A 68 -14.27 2.61 1.96
N TYR A 69 -14.55 3.60 1.11
CA TYR A 69 -14.39 3.49 -0.35
C TYR A 69 -12.94 3.16 -0.72
N LEU A 70 -11.97 3.97 -0.27
CA LEU A 70 -10.57 3.79 -0.63
C LEU A 70 -9.99 2.46 -0.12
N ALA A 71 -10.35 2.05 1.10
CA ALA A 71 -9.86 0.78 1.64
C ALA A 71 -10.44 -0.43 0.88
N ASN A 72 -11.70 -0.38 0.45
CA ASN A 72 -12.27 -1.41 -0.42
C ASN A 72 -11.61 -1.39 -1.82
N THR A 73 -11.40 -0.21 -2.41
CA THR A 73 -10.68 -0.08 -3.68
C THR A 73 -9.27 -0.67 -3.60
N PHE A 74 -8.54 -0.42 -2.51
CA PHE A 74 -7.23 -1.02 -2.29
C PHE A 74 -7.32 -2.55 -2.14
N HIS A 75 -8.29 -3.05 -1.37
CA HIS A 75 -8.53 -4.49 -1.24
C HIS A 75 -8.75 -5.14 -2.60
N ASP A 76 -9.71 -4.64 -3.38
CA ASP A 76 -10.10 -5.23 -4.67
C ASP A 76 -8.94 -5.16 -5.67
N LEU A 77 -8.18 -4.07 -5.66
CA LEU A 77 -6.95 -3.97 -6.44
C LEU A 77 -5.96 -5.07 -6.05
N MET A 78 -5.60 -5.18 -4.77
CA MET A 78 -4.61 -6.18 -4.34
C MET A 78 -5.11 -7.61 -4.57
N PHE A 79 -6.41 -7.85 -4.45
CA PHE A 79 -7.04 -9.13 -4.78
C PHE A 79 -6.77 -9.52 -6.24
N LEU A 80 -6.95 -8.60 -7.19
CA LEU A 80 -6.70 -8.83 -8.62
C LEU A 80 -5.22 -9.11 -8.94
N TYR A 81 -4.31 -8.65 -8.09
CA TYR A 81 -2.88 -8.95 -8.17
C TYR A 81 -2.46 -10.20 -7.39
N GLY A 82 -3.41 -10.89 -6.77
CA GLY A 82 -3.22 -12.18 -6.11
C GLY A 82 -3.11 -12.12 -4.58
N PHE A 83 -3.43 -11.00 -3.93
CA PHE A 83 -3.65 -11.00 -2.47
C PHE A 83 -5.08 -11.47 -2.16
N GLU A 84 -5.28 -12.77 -2.33
CA GLU A 84 -6.55 -13.47 -2.17
C GLU A 84 -6.66 -14.19 -0.81
N GLU A 85 -7.75 -14.92 -0.59
CA GLU A 85 -8.07 -15.59 0.67
C GLU A 85 -6.98 -16.57 1.11
N GLU A 86 -6.42 -17.35 0.18
CA GLU A 86 -5.33 -18.31 0.47
C GLU A 86 -4.00 -17.61 0.80
N SER A 87 -3.82 -16.37 0.32
CA SER A 87 -2.66 -15.55 0.62
C SER A 87 -2.83 -14.73 1.91
N GLY A 88 -3.96 -14.91 2.61
CA GLY A 88 -4.32 -14.23 3.86
C GLY A 88 -4.63 -12.75 3.68
N ASN A 89 -5.50 -12.44 2.71
CA ASN A 89 -6.13 -11.13 2.63
C ASN A 89 -7.05 -10.85 3.84
N PHE A 90 -7.59 -9.62 3.91
CA PHE A 90 -8.42 -9.20 5.03
C PHE A 90 -9.90 -9.27 4.65
N GLN A 91 -10.61 -10.30 5.12
CA GLN A 91 -12.02 -10.52 4.82
C GLN A 91 -12.78 -11.15 6.00
N GLN A 92 -14.01 -10.69 6.21
CA GLN A 92 -14.91 -11.21 7.24
C GLN A 92 -15.35 -12.65 6.92
N TYR A 93 -15.48 -12.96 5.63
CA TYR A 93 -15.91 -14.24 5.09
C TYR A 93 -15.02 -14.60 3.88
N ASN A 94 -14.41 -15.78 3.92
CA ASN A 94 -13.54 -16.27 2.84
C ASN A 94 -14.27 -17.25 1.91
N PHE A 95 -15.57 -17.45 2.11
CA PHE A 95 -16.43 -18.32 1.31
C PHE A 95 -15.90 -19.75 1.16
N GLY A 96 -15.19 -20.25 2.19
CA GLY A 96 -14.59 -21.58 2.22
C GLY A 96 -13.28 -21.72 1.43
N ARG A 97 -12.67 -20.62 0.98
CA ARG A 97 -11.39 -20.62 0.25
C ARG A 97 -10.17 -20.67 1.16
N SER A 98 -10.29 -20.19 2.39
CA SER A 98 -9.25 -20.34 3.41
C SER A 98 -9.85 -20.32 4.82
N GLU A 99 -9.03 -20.65 5.82
CA GLU A 99 -9.43 -20.71 7.24
C GLU A 99 -9.27 -19.37 7.98
N GLY A 100 -8.60 -18.39 7.38
CA GLY A 100 -8.23 -17.11 8.00
C GLY A 100 -9.28 -16.00 7.92
N GLU A 101 -10.56 -16.34 8.01
CA GLU A 101 -11.64 -15.35 7.91
C GLU A 101 -11.87 -14.58 9.23
N GLN A 102 -12.83 -13.66 9.22
CA GLN A 102 -13.17 -12.76 10.35
C GLN A 102 -12.10 -11.72 10.65
N ASP A 103 -11.42 -11.26 9.61
CA ASP A 103 -10.28 -10.37 9.75
C ASP A 103 -10.33 -9.14 8.84
N ALA A 104 -11.54 -8.69 8.50
CA ALA A 104 -11.77 -7.42 7.81
C ALA A 104 -10.97 -6.28 8.47
N VAL A 105 -10.43 -5.36 7.66
CA VAL A 105 -9.70 -4.20 8.18
C VAL A 105 -10.67 -3.29 8.91
N ILE A 106 -10.35 -2.95 10.16
CA ILE A 106 -11.08 -1.96 10.93
C ILE A 106 -10.42 -0.60 10.71
N VAL A 107 -11.18 0.36 10.19
CA VAL A 107 -10.75 1.75 10.03
C VAL A 107 -11.52 2.61 11.03
N ASN A 108 -10.82 3.21 11.98
CA ASN A 108 -11.41 4.09 12.97
C ASN A 108 -10.86 5.52 12.81
N VAL A 109 -11.75 6.48 12.55
CA VAL A 109 -11.45 7.91 12.58
C VAL A 109 -11.86 8.46 13.94
N ARG A 110 -10.88 8.79 14.78
CA ARG A 110 -11.12 9.31 16.13
C ARG A 110 -10.97 10.82 16.18
N ASP A 111 -12.01 11.52 16.59
CA ASP A 111 -12.00 12.97 16.77
C ASP A 111 -11.53 13.36 18.19
N GLY A 112 -10.95 14.56 18.32
CA GLY A 112 -10.74 15.22 19.61
C GLY A 112 -9.45 14.88 20.36
N ASN A 113 -8.45 14.26 19.73
CA ASN A 113 -7.11 14.13 20.31
C ASN A 113 -6.23 15.27 19.78
N SER A 114 -5.65 16.09 20.65
CA SER A 114 -4.77 17.22 20.29
C SER A 114 -3.44 16.84 19.59
N ILE A 115 -3.34 15.58 19.13
CA ILE A 115 -2.21 15.01 18.40
C ILE A 115 -2.75 14.44 17.10
N GLU A 116 -2.40 15.09 15.99
CA GLU A 116 -2.72 14.63 14.63
C GLU A 116 -1.74 13.52 14.23
N ASN A 117 -2.21 12.27 14.23
CA ASN A 117 -1.40 11.14 13.78
C ASN A 117 -2.25 9.98 13.27
N THR A 118 -1.58 8.98 12.71
CA THR A 118 -2.21 7.72 12.31
C THR A 118 -1.39 6.56 12.86
N SER A 119 -2.05 5.42 13.07
CA SER A 119 -1.38 4.18 13.42
C SER A 119 -2.04 3.01 12.71
N PHE A 120 -1.24 2.00 12.39
CA PHE A 120 -1.72 0.76 11.78
C PHE A 120 -1.16 -0.44 12.55
N THR A 121 -2.05 -1.32 12.97
CA THR A 121 -1.70 -2.60 13.59
C THR A 121 -1.97 -3.70 12.59
N ALA A 122 -0.90 -4.24 12.01
CA ALA A 122 -0.98 -5.48 11.24
C ALA A 122 -1.20 -6.65 12.21
N THR A 123 -2.00 -7.61 11.79
CA THR A 123 -2.40 -8.78 12.58
C THR A 123 -2.27 -10.06 11.73
N PRO A 124 -2.02 -11.24 12.33
CA PRO A 124 -1.96 -12.50 11.60
C PRO A 124 -3.31 -12.88 10.98
N ASP A 125 -3.30 -13.79 10.01
CA ASP A 125 -4.49 -14.37 9.37
C ASP A 125 -5.58 -14.78 10.35
N GLY A 126 -6.82 -14.35 10.11
CA GLY A 126 -7.96 -14.57 11.01
C GLY A 126 -8.08 -13.58 12.18
N GLN A 127 -7.32 -12.49 12.18
CA GLN A 127 -7.47 -11.37 13.13
C GLN A 127 -7.52 -10.04 12.39
N SER A 128 -8.53 -9.21 12.66
CA SER A 128 -8.68 -7.90 12.02
C SER A 128 -7.49 -6.98 12.24
N ALA A 129 -6.96 -6.42 11.16
CA ALA A 129 -6.01 -5.31 11.23
C ALA A 129 -6.74 -4.02 11.63
N TYR A 130 -6.03 -3.10 12.28
CA TYR A 130 -6.63 -1.88 12.83
C TYR A 130 -5.88 -0.63 12.35
N TYR A 131 -6.56 0.20 11.57
CA TYR A 131 -6.10 1.53 11.17
C TYR A 131 -6.81 2.59 12.00
N GLN A 132 -6.05 3.34 12.78
CA GLN A 132 -6.54 4.45 13.58
C GLN A 132 -6.05 5.77 13.01
N VAL A 133 -6.97 6.68 12.78
CA VAL A 133 -6.69 8.10 12.56
C VAL A 133 -7.02 8.84 13.85
N ASN A 134 -6.05 9.54 14.43
CA ASN A 134 -6.31 10.55 15.46
C ASN A 134 -6.43 11.89 14.73
N ALA A 135 -7.68 12.26 14.47
CA ALA A 135 -8.06 13.38 13.64
C ALA A 135 -8.05 14.70 14.41
N ARG A 136 -7.65 15.78 13.74
CA ARG A 136 -7.87 17.16 14.19
C ARG A 136 -9.36 17.48 14.33
N SER A 137 -10.10 17.10 13.29
CA SER A 137 -11.56 17.14 13.21
C SER A 137 -12.00 16.17 12.12
N PHE A 138 -13.28 15.78 12.12
CA PHE A 138 -13.79 14.96 11.02
C PHE A 138 -13.77 15.67 9.65
N CYS A 139 -13.81 17.00 9.61
CA CYS A 139 -13.87 17.77 8.35
C CYS A 139 -12.49 17.97 7.70
N ASN A 140 -11.43 17.70 8.44
CA ASN A 140 -10.06 17.75 7.95
C ASN A 140 -9.15 16.92 8.88
N PRO A 141 -9.25 15.57 8.85
CA PRO A 141 -8.57 14.70 9.81
C PRO A 141 -7.08 14.97 10.01
N LEU A 142 -6.31 15.15 8.93
CA LEU A 142 -4.85 15.33 8.98
C LEU A 142 -4.38 16.67 8.40
N GLY A 143 -5.29 17.61 8.17
CA GLY A 143 -4.96 18.94 7.66
C GLY A 143 -4.78 19.03 6.15
N ARG A 144 -4.64 17.89 5.42
CA ARG A 144 -4.53 17.80 3.95
C ARG A 144 -5.01 16.45 3.42
N GLU A 145 -5.88 16.47 2.41
CA GLU A 145 -6.44 15.26 1.76
C GLU A 145 -5.36 14.33 1.17
N GLU A 146 -4.30 14.90 0.61
CA GLU A 146 -3.19 14.14 0.01
C GLU A 146 -2.48 13.27 1.06
N ILE A 147 -2.35 13.78 2.29
CA ILE A 147 -1.71 13.09 3.41
C ILE A 147 -2.60 11.96 3.92
N GLU A 148 -3.92 12.17 3.96
CA GLU A 148 -4.92 11.20 4.40
C GLU A 148 -4.93 9.96 3.50
N THR A 149 -5.03 10.18 2.19
CA THR A 149 -5.04 9.08 1.22
C THR A 149 -3.72 8.32 1.20
N ARG A 150 -2.58 9.04 1.26
CA ARG A 150 -1.26 8.42 1.34
C ARG A 150 -1.10 7.61 2.62
N ALA A 151 -1.53 8.15 3.77
CA ALA A 151 -1.42 7.46 5.05
C ALA A 151 -2.25 6.17 5.08
N LEU A 152 -3.48 6.20 4.53
CA LEU A 152 -4.32 5.01 4.42
C LEU A 152 -3.67 3.94 3.55
N PHE A 153 -3.27 4.26 2.31
CA PHE A 153 -2.68 3.25 1.43
C PHE A 153 -1.34 2.73 1.95
N HIS A 154 -0.54 3.56 2.62
CA HIS A 154 0.67 3.10 3.30
C HIS A 154 0.35 2.11 4.42
N ALA A 155 -0.65 2.42 5.24
CA ALA A 155 -1.11 1.55 6.31
C ALA A 155 -1.62 0.19 5.79
N LEU A 156 -2.48 0.20 4.77
CA LEU A 156 -2.98 -1.04 4.15
C LEU A 156 -1.84 -1.86 3.51
N SER A 157 -0.86 -1.17 2.91
CA SER A 157 0.33 -1.83 2.36
C SER A 157 1.20 -2.46 3.45
N LEU A 158 1.29 -1.87 4.65
CA LEU A 158 1.97 -2.50 5.78
C LEU A 158 1.31 -3.84 6.17
N GLY A 159 -0.02 -3.92 6.13
CA GLY A 159 -0.76 -5.16 6.37
C GLY A 159 -0.49 -6.22 5.30
N LEU A 160 -0.66 -5.84 4.04
CA LEU A 160 -0.37 -6.66 2.86
C LEU A 160 1.04 -7.27 2.90
N VAL A 161 2.06 -6.42 3.04
CA VAL A 161 3.47 -6.83 3.01
C VAL A 161 3.82 -7.75 4.18
N SER A 162 3.19 -7.53 5.34
CA SER A 162 3.40 -8.37 6.53
C SER A 162 2.70 -9.73 6.43
N ARG A 163 1.55 -9.83 5.74
CA ARG A 163 0.85 -11.11 5.49
C ARG A 163 1.55 -11.93 4.41
N LEU A 164 2.03 -11.30 3.35
CA LEU A 164 2.66 -12.04 2.25
C LEU A 164 4.04 -12.60 2.61
N THR A 165 4.84 -11.86 3.39
CA THR A 165 6.22 -12.24 3.68
C THR A 165 6.30 -13.33 4.75
N GLY A 166 6.83 -14.50 4.41
CA GLY A 166 6.95 -15.62 5.36
C GLY A 166 5.62 -16.34 5.65
N GLY A 167 4.54 -15.93 5.00
CA GLY A 167 3.20 -16.53 5.11
C GLY A 167 2.26 -15.76 6.04
N PRO A 168 0.94 -15.90 5.84
CA PRO A 168 -0.06 -14.98 6.39
C PRO A 168 -0.24 -15.04 7.91
N ARG A 169 0.33 -16.06 8.58
CA ARG A 169 0.27 -16.22 10.04
C ARG A 169 1.53 -15.75 10.78
N ASP A 170 2.63 -15.42 10.08
CA ASP A 170 3.90 -15.00 10.72
C ASP A 170 4.24 -13.54 10.43
N LEU A 171 3.85 -12.63 11.33
CA LEU A 171 4.18 -11.22 11.20
C LEU A 171 5.60 -10.85 11.66
N THR A 172 6.39 -11.82 12.16
CA THR A 172 7.71 -11.55 12.72
C THR A 172 8.80 -11.40 11.65
N CYS A 173 8.47 -11.71 10.39
CA CYS A 173 9.41 -11.75 9.29
C CYS A 173 9.96 -10.39 8.87
N LEU A 174 9.30 -9.30 9.23
CA LEU A 174 9.70 -7.94 8.84
C LEU A 174 9.81 -6.99 10.05
N GLY A 175 10.13 -7.53 11.21
CA GLY A 175 10.10 -6.78 12.49
C GLY A 175 11.42 -6.12 12.91
N TYR A 176 12.55 -6.43 12.27
CA TYR A 176 13.87 -5.95 12.72
C TYR A 176 14.86 -5.71 11.58
N GLY A 177 15.79 -4.78 11.79
CA GLY A 177 16.93 -4.52 10.92
C GLY A 177 16.55 -4.19 9.49
N GLU A 178 17.30 -4.73 8.53
CA GLU A 178 17.09 -4.52 7.09
C GLU A 178 15.69 -4.93 6.64
N ALA A 179 15.14 -6.04 7.18
CA ALA A 179 13.80 -6.51 6.89
C ALA A 179 12.70 -5.53 7.36
N ALA A 180 12.89 -4.86 8.50
CA ALA A 180 11.98 -3.78 8.90
C ALA A 180 12.05 -2.59 7.93
N GLY A 181 13.23 -2.29 7.41
CA GLY A 181 13.39 -1.29 6.35
C GLY A 181 12.68 -1.66 5.05
N LEU A 182 12.84 -2.91 4.59
CA LEU A 182 12.10 -3.44 3.44
C LEU A 182 10.59 -3.30 3.61
N ARG A 183 10.05 -3.57 4.82
CA ARG A 183 8.63 -3.36 5.14
C ARG A 183 8.17 -1.93 4.83
N MET A 184 8.95 -0.96 5.29
CA MET A 184 8.65 0.46 5.10
C MET A 184 8.77 0.86 3.62
N GLY A 185 9.83 0.38 2.94
CA GLY A 185 10.08 0.68 1.54
C GLY A 185 9.01 0.08 0.61
N TRP A 186 8.64 -1.18 0.83
CA TRP A 186 7.55 -1.82 0.09
C TRP A 186 6.24 -1.05 0.27
N SER A 187 5.90 -0.73 1.51
CA SER A 187 4.64 -0.06 1.84
C SER A 187 4.58 1.37 1.31
N GLY A 188 5.70 2.09 1.36
CA GLY A 188 5.83 3.43 0.77
C GLY A 188 5.67 3.41 -0.74
N PHE A 189 6.34 2.46 -1.40
CA PHE A 189 6.30 2.33 -2.85
C PHE A 189 4.90 1.95 -3.37
N ILE A 190 4.26 0.92 -2.79
CA ILE A 190 2.90 0.51 -3.16
C ILE A 190 1.92 1.65 -2.93
N SER A 191 2.01 2.35 -1.79
CA SER A 191 1.17 3.51 -1.50
C SER A 191 1.31 4.61 -2.56
N GLY A 192 2.54 4.95 -2.95
CA GLY A 192 2.79 5.94 -3.99
C GLY A 192 2.20 5.50 -5.33
N LEU A 193 2.53 4.28 -5.78
CA LEU A 193 2.04 3.73 -7.04
C LEU A 193 0.51 3.70 -7.13
N VAL A 194 -0.15 3.19 -6.10
CA VAL A 194 -1.62 3.10 -6.06
C VAL A 194 -2.24 4.50 -5.99
N ARG A 195 -1.71 5.41 -5.16
CA ARG A 195 -2.21 6.78 -5.07
C ARG A 195 -2.13 7.51 -6.40
N GLY A 196 -0.98 7.43 -7.09
CA GLY A 196 -0.78 8.11 -8.37
C GLY A 196 -1.84 7.74 -9.41
N VAL A 197 -2.18 6.46 -9.49
CA VAL A 197 -3.14 5.95 -10.47
C VAL A 197 -4.60 6.06 -9.99
N VAL A 198 -4.92 5.64 -8.76
CA VAL A 198 -6.31 5.62 -8.25
C VAL A 198 -6.86 7.01 -8.00
N MET A 199 -6.02 7.95 -7.56
CA MET A 199 -6.45 9.33 -7.33
C MET A 199 -6.31 10.21 -8.58
N ASN A 200 -5.88 9.64 -9.72
CA ASN A 200 -5.60 10.37 -10.95
C ASN A 200 -4.66 11.58 -10.73
N ASP A 201 -3.74 11.46 -9.76
CA ASP A 201 -2.77 12.49 -9.39
C ASP A 201 -1.52 12.43 -10.28
N THR A 202 -1.57 11.63 -11.34
CA THR A 202 -0.53 11.55 -12.36
C THR A 202 -1.17 11.63 -13.73
N SER A 203 -1.23 12.83 -14.29
CA SER A 203 -1.56 12.98 -15.71
C SER A 203 -0.32 13.05 -16.59
N THR A 204 0.90 13.05 -16.03
CA THR A 204 2.13 12.90 -16.83
C THR A 204 3.25 12.13 -16.12
N PRO A 205 4.24 11.59 -16.86
CA PRO A 205 5.51 11.08 -16.32
C PRO A 205 6.28 12.09 -15.42
N GLU A 206 6.03 13.39 -15.55
CA GLU A 206 6.60 14.43 -14.66
C GLU A 206 5.92 14.46 -13.27
N ASP A 207 4.69 13.95 -13.14
CA ASP A 207 4.00 13.81 -11.85
C ASP A 207 4.49 12.58 -11.07
N PHE A 208 4.92 11.52 -11.77
CA PHE A 208 5.66 10.43 -11.14
C PHE A 208 7.01 10.92 -10.60
N GLU A 209 7.63 11.84 -11.33
CA GLU A 209 8.80 12.61 -10.89
C GLU A 209 8.46 13.53 -9.70
N SER A 210 7.22 14.01 -9.55
CA SER A 210 6.72 14.80 -8.41
C SER A 210 6.42 13.96 -7.15
N MET A 211 5.86 12.75 -7.33
CA MET A 211 5.80 11.73 -6.28
C MET A 211 7.21 11.29 -5.87
N GLN A 212 8.10 11.10 -6.84
CA GLN A 212 9.52 11.00 -6.59
C GLN A 212 9.99 12.24 -5.86
N ARG A 213 9.69 13.50 -6.23
CA ARG A 213 10.12 14.74 -5.53
C ARG A 213 9.59 14.85 -4.10
N THR A 214 8.44 14.30 -3.76
CA THR A 214 7.96 14.30 -2.36
C THR A 214 8.74 13.28 -1.52
N PHE A 215 9.19 12.19 -2.14
CA PHE A 215 10.13 11.22 -1.57
C PHE A 215 11.63 11.65 -1.72
N ASN A 216 11.93 12.51 -2.69
CA ASN A 216 13.26 12.89 -3.22
C ASN A 216 13.60 14.36 -2.98
N ALA A 217 12.79 15.15 -2.28
CA ALA A 217 13.14 16.53 -1.93
C ALA A 217 14.45 16.59 -1.11
N ARG A 218 14.89 15.45 -0.55
CA ARG A 218 16.23 15.25 0.02
C ARG A 218 17.30 14.70 -0.93
N HIS A 219 16.96 14.12 -2.08
CA HIS A 219 17.81 13.16 -2.81
C HIS A 219 18.13 13.50 -4.28
N ALA A 220 17.55 14.54 -4.87
CA ALA A 220 17.89 14.98 -6.23
C ALA A 220 19.38 15.41 -6.40
N SER A 221 20.08 15.69 -5.29
CA SER A 221 21.51 16.01 -5.27
C SER A 221 22.41 14.81 -4.90
N ARG A 222 21.83 13.70 -4.41
CA ARG A 222 22.55 12.50 -3.98
C ARG A 222 21.63 11.26 -4.06
N PRO A 223 21.72 10.46 -5.15
CA PRO A 223 20.95 9.22 -5.26
C PRO A 223 21.28 8.30 -4.08
N LEU A 224 20.24 7.73 -3.45
CA LEU A 224 20.41 6.76 -2.37
C LEU A 224 20.94 5.46 -2.96
N MET A 225 21.92 4.86 -2.27
CA MET A 225 22.60 3.66 -2.71
C MET A 225 22.58 2.62 -1.60
N TYR A 226 22.48 1.34 -1.96
CA TYR A 226 22.52 0.23 -1.00
C TYR A 226 23.77 0.25 -0.12
N ASP A 227 24.91 0.69 -0.65
CA ASP A 227 26.16 0.82 0.10
C ASP A 227 26.10 1.88 1.23
N GLU A 228 25.12 2.80 1.21
CA GLU A 228 24.88 3.74 2.29
C GLU A 228 24.30 3.07 3.54
N LEU A 229 23.62 1.90 3.40
CA LEU A 229 23.20 1.09 4.55
C LEU A 229 24.40 0.56 5.33
N LEU A 230 25.42 0.10 4.60
CA LEU A 230 26.65 -0.44 5.17
C LEU A 230 27.47 0.64 5.90
N CYS A 231 27.33 1.91 5.51
CA CYS A 231 28.14 3.01 6.04
C CYS A 231 27.49 3.76 7.22
N LYS A 232 26.16 3.68 7.39
CA LYS A 232 25.44 4.57 8.33
C LYS A 232 24.87 3.90 9.57
N ASN A 233 25.00 2.59 9.74
CA ASN A 233 24.44 1.88 10.89
C ASN A 233 22.96 2.29 11.11
N LEU A 234 22.19 2.31 10.01
CA LEU A 234 20.82 2.83 10.01
C LEU A 234 19.92 1.87 10.80
N GLU A 235 19.70 2.18 12.07
CA GLU A 235 18.76 1.46 12.94
C GLU A 235 17.30 1.89 12.68
N GLU A 236 17.09 3.00 11.98
CA GLU A 236 15.75 3.53 11.67
C GLU A 236 15.18 2.90 10.39
N ALA A 237 14.13 2.10 10.54
CA ALA A 237 13.46 1.41 9.45
C ALA A 237 12.97 2.36 8.33
N TYR A 238 12.60 3.60 8.65
CA TYR A 238 12.19 4.59 7.65
C TYR A 238 13.35 4.95 6.69
N ALA A 239 14.53 5.25 7.23
CA ALA A 239 15.69 5.61 6.42
C ALA A 239 16.14 4.45 5.52
N VAL A 240 16.08 3.21 6.02
CA VAL A 240 16.34 2.02 5.21
C VAL A 240 15.26 1.84 4.13
N GLY A 241 14.00 2.03 4.48
CA GLY A 241 12.88 1.92 3.56
C GLY A 241 12.93 2.93 2.42
N GLU A 242 13.44 4.13 2.66
CA GLU A 242 13.63 5.14 1.62
C GLU A 242 14.59 4.65 0.52
N ILE A 243 15.67 3.98 0.89
CA ILE A 243 16.63 3.40 -0.05
C ILE A 243 15.95 2.33 -0.91
N TRP A 244 15.17 1.44 -0.28
CA TRP A 244 14.46 0.39 -1.02
C TRP A 244 13.42 0.95 -1.99
N ALA A 245 12.62 1.93 -1.56
CA ALA A 245 11.63 2.55 -2.43
C ALA A 245 12.27 3.26 -3.64
N ASP A 246 13.44 3.89 -3.48
CA ASP A 246 14.18 4.49 -4.59
C ASP A 246 14.74 3.44 -5.57
N VAL A 247 15.21 2.29 -5.05
CA VAL A 247 15.58 1.13 -5.89
C VAL A 247 14.40 0.65 -6.73
N LEU A 248 13.23 0.48 -6.11
CA LEU A 248 12.00 0.08 -6.81
C LEU A 248 11.54 1.13 -7.84
N GLY A 249 11.75 2.42 -7.54
CA GLY A 249 11.49 3.52 -8.47
C GLY A 249 12.29 3.40 -9.77
N GLU A 250 13.56 3.00 -9.68
CA GLU A 250 14.41 2.78 -10.86
C GLU A 250 13.97 1.54 -11.66
N VAL A 251 13.56 0.46 -10.98
CA VAL A 251 12.98 -0.73 -11.63
C VAL A 251 11.73 -0.35 -12.41
N LEU A 252 10.80 0.36 -11.76
CA LEU A 252 9.55 0.81 -12.38
C LEU A 252 9.82 1.72 -13.59
N ARG A 253 10.73 2.69 -13.47
CA ARG A 253 11.10 3.57 -14.59
C ARG A 253 11.55 2.76 -15.80
N LYS A 254 12.43 1.78 -15.60
CA LYS A 254 12.91 0.91 -16.69
C LYS A 254 11.79 0.03 -17.26
N LEU A 255 10.92 -0.53 -16.41
CA LEU A 255 9.76 -1.31 -16.87
C LEU A 255 8.79 -0.46 -17.70
N ILE A 256 8.51 0.79 -17.29
CA ILE A 256 7.68 1.73 -18.06
C ILE A 256 8.31 2.06 -19.41
N LEU A 257 9.63 2.32 -19.44
CA LEU A 257 10.32 2.59 -20.71
C LEU A 257 10.23 1.42 -21.70
N LYS A 258 10.16 0.19 -21.21
CA LYS A 258 10.06 -1.02 -22.04
C LYS A 258 8.61 -1.36 -22.43
N HIS A 259 7.67 -1.27 -21.48
CA HIS A 259 6.31 -1.82 -21.62
C HIS A 259 5.22 -0.74 -21.70
N GLY A 260 5.59 0.54 -21.62
CA GLY A 260 4.64 1.66 -21.53
C GLY A 260 4.04 1.85 -20.13
N LEU A 261 3.28 2.91 -19.97
CA LEU A 261 2.51 3.24 -18.76
C LEU A 261 1.03 2.96 -19.02
N SER A 262 0.34 2.37 -18.04
CA SER A 262 -1.12 2.27 -18.04
C SER A 262 -1.73 3.37 -17.17
N ASP A 263 -2.83 3.96 -17.65
CA ASP A 263 -3.62 4.94 -16.89
C ASP A 263 -4.45 4.30 -15.77
N SER A 264 -4.47 2.97 -15.69
CA SER A 264 -5.19 2.20 -14.66
C SER A 264 -4.36 1.03 -14.17
N LEU A 265 -4.44 0.73 -12.88
CA LEU A 265 -3.96 -0.55 -12.32
C LEU A 265 -5.07 -1.62 -12.33
N PHE A 266 -6.32 -1.21 -12.52
CA PHE A 266 -7.45 -2.13 -12.66
C PHE A 266 -7.55 -2.67 -14.09
N PRO A 267 -7.81 -3.97 -14.25
CA PRO A 267 -8.10 -4.56 -15.54
C PRO A 267 -9.44 -4.04 -16.09
N PRO A 268 -9.59 -3.89 -17.41
CA PRO A 268 -10.81 -3.37 -18.02
C PRO A 268 -12.03 -4.30 -17.85
N ASN A 269 -11.82 -5.58 -17.54
CA ASN A 269 -12.87 -6.55 -17.26
C ASN A 269 -12.43 -7.54 -16.16
N GLU A 270 -12.84 -7.26 -14.92
CA GLU A 270 -12.51 -8.07 -13.75
C GLU A 270 -13.17 -9.46 -13.71
N ARG A 271 -14.05 -9.80 -14.68
CA ARG A 271 -14.75 -11.10 -14.70
C ARG A 271 -14.05 -12.17 -15.52
N ASP A 272 -13.03 -11.82 -16.29
CA ASP A 272 -12.26 -12.76 -17.09
C ASP A 272 -10.83 -12.86 -16.56
N TYR A 273 -10.52 -13.97 -15.90
CA TYR A 273 -9.21 -14.25 -15.30
C TYR A 273 -8.05 -14.14 -16.30
N LYS A 274 -8.28 -14.54 -17.56
CA LYS A 274 -7.25 -14.40 -18.60
C LYS A 274 -7.01 -12.92 -18.90
N SER A 275 -8.07 -12.12 -18.98
CA SER A 275 -7.96 -10.68 -19.18
C SER A 275 -7.31 -9.97 -17.98
N ILE A 276 -7.54 -10.46 -16.75
CA ILE A 276 -6.85 -9.97 -15.55
C ILE A 276 -5.35 -10.23 -15.67
N ALA A 277 -4.95 -11.48 -15.88
CA ALA A 277 -3.54 -11.86 -15.98
C ALA A 277 -2.80 -11.14 -17.12
N GLU A 278 -3.45 -10.97 -18.28
CA GLU A 278 -2.90 -10.16 -19.37
C GLU A 278 -2.78 -8.69 -18.97
N SER A 279 -3.80 -8.10 -18.34
CA SER A 279 -3.78 -6.70 -17.95
C SER A 279 -2.76 -6.39 -16.86
N THR A 280 -2.63 -7.23 -15.83
CA THR A 280 -1.71 -7.00 -14.71
C THR A 280 -0.24 -7.14 -15.13
N THR A 281 0.04 -7.75 -16.29
CA THR A 281 1.41 -7.99 -16.79
C THR A 281 1.79 -7.16 -18.01
N LYS A 282 0.86 -6.40 -18.60
CA LYS A 282 1.04 -5.73 -19.90
C LYS A 282 1.90 -4.48 -19.88
N HIS A 283 1.72 -3.59 -18.90
CA HIS A 283 2.40 -2.29 -18.84
C HIS A 283 3.40 -2.25 -17.68
N GLY A 284 4.33 -1.31 -17.70
CA GLY A 284 5.42 -1.25 -16.72
C GLY A 284 4.94 -1.08 -15.28
N ASN A 285 3.94 -0.24 -15.05
CA ASN A 285 3.35 0.00 -13.72
C ASN A 285 2.50 -1.17 -13.24
N THR A 286 1.70 -1.79 -14.11
CA THR A 286 0.92 -2.97 -13.75
C THR A 286 1.87 -4.15 -13.47
N LEU A 287 2.83 -4.40 -14.35
CA LEU A 287 3.82 -5.47 -14.20
C LEU A 287 4.65 -5.29 -12.94
N MET A 288 5.08 -4.06 -12.63
CA MET A 288 5.80 -3.78 -11.38
C MET A 288 4.98 -4.22 -10.18
N LEU A 289 3.71 -3.82 -10.05
CA LEU A 289 2.87 -4.23 -8.92
C LEU A 289 2.73 -5.76 -8.85
N GLN A 290 2.53 -6.44 -9.98
CA GLN A 290 2.46 -7.91 -10.01
C GLN A 290 3.77 -8.58 -9.55
N LEU A 291 4.92 -8.07 -9.99
CA LEU A 291 6.22 -8.57 -9.57
C LEU A 291 6.47 -8.35 -8.07
N ILE A 292 6.00 -7.23 -7.51
CA ILE A 292 6.08 -6.98 -6.06
C ILE A 292 5.26 -8.02 -5.29
N ILE A 293 3.99 -8.22 -5.66
CA ILE A 293 3.10 -9.15 -4.94
C ILE A 293 3.67 -10.59 -5.00
N ASN A 294 4.12 -11.03 -6.17
CA ASN A 294 4.76 -12.33 -6.32
C ASN A 294 6.10 -12.42 -5.57
N GLY A 295 6.93 -11.36 -5.64
CA GLY A 295 8.19 -11.29 -4.92
C GLY A 295 8.03 -11.37 -3.40
N LEU A 296 7.02 -10.70 -2.84
CA LEU A 296 6.69 -10.77 -1.42
C LEU A 296 6.30 -12.19 -0.97
N LYS A 297 5.62 -12.95 -1.83
CA LYS A 297 5.29 -14.37 -1.59
C LYS A 297 6.50 -15.29 -1.68
N LEU A 298 7.48 -14.95 -2.51
CA LEU A 298 8.67 -15.76 -2.77
C LEU A 298 9.83 -15.49 -1.81
N GLN A 299 9.95 -14.27 -1.28
CA GLN A 299 11.07 -13.89 -0.43
C GLN A 299 11.04 -14.65 0.91
N PRO A 300 12.21 -15.00 1.47
CA PRO A 300 12.27 -15.68 2.76
C PRO A 300 11.80 -14.77 3.90
N CYS A 301 11.52 -15.38 5.05
CA CYS A 301 11.33 -14.64 6.30
C CYS A 301 12.63 -13.90 6.67
N ARG A 302 12.52 -12.64 7.12
CA ARG A 302 13.66 -11.73 7.39
C ARG A 302 14.61 -11.58 6.21
N PRO A 303 14.10 -11.16 5.04
CA PRO A 303 14.92 -11.03 3.85
C PRO A 303 15.92 -9.88 3.98
N THR A 304 17.08 -10.03 3.33
CA THR A 304 17.95 -8.91 2.96
C THR A 304 17.45 -8.26 1.66
N PHE A 305 17.96 -7.09 1.29
CA PHE A 305 17.65 -6.43 0.01
C PHE A 305 18.02 -7.31 -1.17
N LEU A 306 19.11 -8.07 -1.06
CA LEU A 306 19.54 -8.98 -2.12
C LEU A 306 18.55 -10.14 -2.27
N GLN A 307 18.04 -10.68 -1.17
CA GLN A 307 17.01 -11.72 -1.21
C GLN A 307 15.68 -11.19 -1.73
N ALA A 308 15.28 -9.98 -1.34
CA ALA A 308 14.08 -9.32 -1.87
C ALA A 308 14.21 -9.02 -3.37
N ARG A 309 15.39 -8.57 -3.83
CA ARG A 309 15.72 -8.43 -5.25
C ARG A 309 15.56 -9.76 -5.99
N ASP A 310 16.20 -10.81 -5.48
CA ASP A 310 16.21 -12.11 -6.14
C ASP A 310 14.80 -12.70 -6.22
N ALA A 311 13.95 -12.44 -5.23
CA ALA A 311 12.54 -12.79 -5.26
C ALA A 311 11.75 -12.06 -6.37
N ILE A 312 12.04 -10.78 -6.64
CA ILE A 312 11.43 -10.03 -7.76
C ILE A 312 11.89 -10.60 -9.11
N ILE A 313 13.17 -10.96 -9.24
CA ILE A 313 13.72 -11.55 -10.46
C ILE A 313 13.12 -12.96 -10.68
N ALA A 314 12.97 -13.74 -9.61
CA ALA A 314 12.29 -15.04 -9.66
C ALA A 314 10.82 -14.88 -10.05
N ALA A 315 10.13 -13.87 -9.50
CA ALA A 315 8.75 -13.55 -9.89
C ALA A 315 8.64 -13.25 -11.39
N ASP A 316 9.58 -12.51 -11.99
CA ASP A 316 9.59 -12.28 -13.45
C ASP A 316 9.88 -13.56 -14.24
N GLN A 317 10.74 -14.42 -13.72
CA GLN A 317 11.02 -15.72 -14.33
C GLN A 317 9.76 -16.59 -14.41
N ASP A 318 8.98 -16.64 -13.33
CA ASP A 318 7.76 -17.45 -13.25
C ASP A 318 6.61 -16.83 -14.07
N LEU A 319 6.49 -15.50 -14.04
CA LEU A 319 5.38 -14.79 -14.64
C LEU A 319 5.53 -14.55 -16.14
N THR A 320 6.73 -14.19 -16.60
CA THR A 320 6.98 -13.78 -17.99
C THR A 320 7.95 -14.71 -18.72
N GLY A 321 8.51 -15.71 -18.04
CA GLY A 321 9.61 -16.51 -18.57
C GLY A 321 10.96 -15.78 -18.50
N GLY A 322 11.08 -14.71 -17.71
CA GLY A 322 12.32 -13.97 -17.50
C GLY A 322 12.63 -12.93 -18.58
N GLN A 323 11.60 -12.45 -19.29
CA GLN A 323 11.75 -11.49 -20.39
C GLN A 323 12.37 -10.16 -19.93
N ASN A 324 12.34 -9.86 -18.62
CA ASN A 324 12.85 -8.62 -18.05
C ASN A 324 14.13 -8.82 -17.25
N LYS A 325 14.69 -10.03 -17.20
CA LYS A 325 15.86 -10.38 -16.39
C LYS A 325 17.01 -9.37 -16.51
N CYS A 326 17.49 -9.07 -17.72
CA CYS A 326 18.60 -8.12 -17.90
C CYS A 326 18.27 -6.71 -17.42
N LEU A 327 17.04 -6.25 -17.68
CA LEU A 327 16.54 -4.95 -17.27
C LEU A 327 16.46 -4.84 -15.76
N LEU A 328 15.91 -5.86 -15.10
CA LEU A 328 15.80 -5.92 -13.64
C LEU A 328 17.20 -5.88 -13.01
N TRP A 329 18.12 -6.74 -13.48
CA TRP A 329 19.49 -6.75 -13.00
C TRP A 329 20.19 -5.38 -13.14
N GLU A 330 20.02 -4.72 -14.28
CA GLU A 330 20.59 -3.39 -14.51
C GLU A 330 20.00 -2.35 -13.56
N ALA A 331 18.68 -2.38 -13.33
CA ALA A 331 17.99 -1.49 -12.40
C ALA A 331 18.56 -1.63 -10.99
N PHE A 332 18.57 -2.85 -10.44
CA PHE A 332 19.10 -3.12 -9.11
C PHE A 332 20.60 -2.79 -8.99
N ALA A 333 21.39 -3.10 -10.01
CA ALA A 333 22.82 -2.83 -10.02
C ALA A 333 23.16 -1.34 -10.04
N SER A 334 22.30 -0.49 -10.65
CA SER A 334 22.47 0.97 -10.67
C SER A 334 22.32 1.62 -9.29
N ARG A 335 21.66 0.93 -8.35
CA ARG A 335 21.45 1.38 -6.96
C ARG A 335 22.24 0.58 -5.93
N GLY A 336 23.27 -0.14 -6.37
CA GLY A 336 24.19 -0.88 -5.50
C GLY A 336 23.71 -2.26 -5.03
N CYS A 337 22.51 -2.71 -5.42
CA CYS A 337 21.98 -4.04 -5.09
C CYS A 337 22.53 -5.12 -6.05
N ARG A 338 23.85 -5.31 -6.08
CA ARG A 338 24.54 -6.28 -6.97
C ARG A 338 24.62 -7.67 -6.33
N SER A 339 24.93 -8.70 -7.11
CA SER A 339 25.13 -10.05 -6.58
C SER A 339 26.28 -10.04 -5.56
N GLU A 340 26.08 -10.68 -4.40
CA GLU A 340 27.18 -11.07 -3.52
C GLU A 340 27.93 -12.24 -4.17
N GLU A 341 28.88 -11.92 -5.05
CA GLU A 341 29.99 -12.83 -5.29
C GLU A 341 31.28 -12.14 -4.88
N PRO A 342 32.08 -12.74 -3.99
CA PRO A 342 33.46 -12.33 -3.83
C PRO A 342 34.20 -12.64 -5.14
N GLY A 343 34.36 -11.64 -6.01
CA GLY A 343 35.39 -11.65 -7.05
C GLY A 343 34.95 -11.71 -8.53
N THR A 344 33.66 -11.66 -8.88
CA THR A 344 33.27 -11.63 -10.31
C THR A 344 33.04 -10.21 -10.80
N LYS A 345 34.01 -9.73 -11.60
CA LYS A 345 33.77 -8.67 -12.58
C LYS A 345 32.73 -9.18 -13.57
N PHE A 346 31.52 -8.63 -13.53
CA PHE A 346 30.62 -8.69 -14.68
C PHE A 346 31.29 -7.94 -15.84
N ASP A 347 31.88 -8.68 -16.77
CA ASP A 347 32.32 -8.15 -18.06
C ASP A 347 31.10 -8.06 -18.98
N LEU A 348 30.56 -6.85 -19.12
CA LEU A 348 29.54 -6.53 -20.11
C LEU A 348 30.21 -6.42 -21.49
N ARG A 349 30.48 -7.55 -22.12
CA ARG A 349 30.71 -7.65 -23.56
C ARG A 349 30.12 -8.96 -24.09
N HIS A 350 28.90 -8.88 -24.62
CA HIS A 350 28.54 -9.15 -26.02
C HIS A 350 27.04 -9.06 -26.23
#